data_AF-A0A9E3AIH9-F1
#
_entry.id   AF-A0A9E3AIH9-F1
#
_cell.length_a   1.000
_cell.length_b   1.000
_cell.length_c   1.000
_cell.angle_alpha   90.00
_cell.angle_beta   90.00
_cell.angle_gamma   90.00
#
_symmetry.space_group_name_H-M   'P 1'
#
loop_
_entity.id
_entity.type
_entity.pdbx_description
1 polymer ?
#
loop_
_entity_poly.entity_id
_entity_poly.type
_entity_poly.pdbx_seq_one_letter_code
_entity_poly.pdbx_strand_id
1 'polypeptide(L)' 'DVRELVAGVRGRANVLKAGDLDGGIWTTGQSQGLIHDIPTCAEVVQRIMAQAEGVLKAGAARLG' A
#
# COMPACT_ATOMS: atom_id res chain seq x y z
N ASP A 1 -1.56 31.09 0.96
CA ASP A 1 -2.69 30.57 0.17
C ASP A 1 -2.68 29.09 -0.17
N VAL A 2 -1.64 28.50 -0.76
CA VAL A 2 -1.71 27.07 -1.13
C VAL A 2 -1.46 26.11 0.04
N ARG A 3 -0.78 26.56 1.10
CA ARG A 3 -0.35 25.71 2.25
C ARG A 3 -1.49 24.92 2.90
N GLU A 4 -2.68 25.51 3.05
CA GLU A 4 -3.83 24.82 3.64
C GLU A 4 -4.41 23.71 2.76
N LEU A 5 -4.22 23.83 1.43
CA LEU A 5 -4.62 22.82 0.44
C LEU A 5 -3.66 21.62 0.42
N VAL A 6 -2.39 21.82 0.78
CA VAL A 6 -1.32 20.79 0.78
C VAL A 6 -0.96 20.28 2.17
N ALA A 7 -1.45 20.89 3.26
CA ALA A 7 -1.19 20.44 4.64
C ALA A 7 -1.86 19.09 5.00
N GLY A 8 -2.47 18.41 4.03
CA GLY A 8 -3.13 17.12 4.19
C GLY A 8 -4.41 17.15 5.04
N VAL A 9 -4.86 18.32 5.51
CA VAL A 9 -6.09 18.45 6.32
C VAL A 9 -7.30 17.97 5.54
N ARG A 10 -7.43 18.42 4.28
CA ARG A 10 -8.51 17.99 3.37
C ARG A 10 -8.40 16.51 3.01
N GLY A 11 -7.20 16.03 2.68
CA GLY A 11 -6.97 14.60 2.41
C GLY A 11 -7.36 13.70 3.59
N ARG A 12 -7.01 14.07 4.83
CA ARG A 12 -7.40 13.31 6.02
C ARG A 12 -8.92 13.29 6.25
N ALA A 13 -9.58 14.44 6.13
CA ALA A 13 -11.00 14.57 6.42
C ALA A 13 -11.90 14.00 5.31
N ASN A 14 -11.62 14.32 4.06
CA ASN A 14 -12.50 14.01 2.93
C ASN A 14 -12.14 12.68 2.28
N VAL A 15 -10.86 12.43 2.02
CA VAL A 15 -10.43 11.19 1.37
C VAL A 15 -10.44 10.02 2.36
N LEU A 16 -9.61 10.08 3.40
CA LEU A 16 -9.38 8.92 4.28
C LEU A 16 -10.59 8.61 5.18
N LYS A 17 -11.30 9.64 5.64
CA LYS A 17 -12.45 9.46 6.56
C LYS A 17 -13.79 9.40 5.84
N ALA A 18 -14.02 10.22 4.82
CA ALA A 18 -15.32 10.30 4.14
C ALA A 18 -15.39 9.52 2.81
N GLY A 19 -14.25 9.03 2.29
CA GLY A 19 -14.21 8.24 1.06
C GLY A 19 -14.33 9.05 -0.23
N ASP A 20 -14.28 10.38 -0.16
CA ASP A 20 -14.27 11.26 -1.32
C ASP A 20 -12.84 11.35 -1.90
N LEU A 21 -12.57 10.54 -2.93
CA LEU A 21 -11.24 10.41 -3.53
C LEU A 21 -10.73 11.72 -4.19
N ASP A 22 -11.64 12.61 -4.58
CA ASP A 22 -11.31 13.90 -5.18
C ASP A 22 -11.28 15.04 -4.13
N GLY A 23 -11.60 14.72 -2.88
CA GLY A 23 -11.77 15.68 -1.78
C GLY A 23 -10.48 16.33 -1.25
N GLY A 24 -9.32 15.96 -1.79
CA GLY A 24 -8.03 16.59 -1.49
C GLY A 24 -6.82 15.73 -1.88
N ILE A 25 -5.62 16.29 -1.77
CA ILE A 25 -4.37 15.56 -2.01
C ILE A 25 -4.11 14.56 -0.88
N TRP A 26 -3.76 13.33 -1.24
CA TRP A 26 -3.39 12.24 -0.34
C TRP A 26 -2.27 11.40 -0.97
N THR A 27 -1.59 10.59 -0.16
CA THR A 27 -0.38 9.86 -0.57
C THR A 27 -0.70 8.41 -0.89
N THR A 28 -0.13 7.91 -1.99
CA THR A 28 -0.12 6.51 -2.35
C THR A 28 1.17 6.17 -3.11
N GLY A 29 1.58 4.92 -3.09
CA GLY A 29 2.74 4.41 -3.84
C GLY A 29 2.32 3.84 -5.19
N GLN A 30 3.26 3.70 -6.13
CA GLN A 30 3.01 3.02 -7.41
C GLN A 30 2.62 1.54 -7.20
N SER A 31 3.06 0.93 -6.10
CA SER A 31 2.72 -0.43 -5.70
C SER A 31 1.21 -0.67 -5.55
N GLN A 32 0.39 0.38 -5.40
CA GLN A 32 -1.07 0.25 -5.37
C GLN A 32 -1.62 -0.52 -6.58
N GLY A 33 -0.98 -0.42 -7.75
CA GLY A 33 -1.40 -1.13 -8.96
C GLY A 33 -1.24 -2.65 -8.88
N LEU A 34 -0.56 -3.16 -7.86
CA LEU A 34 -0.36 -4.58 -7.59
C LEU A 34 -1.27 -5.10 -6.45
N ILE A 35 -2.05 -4.23 -5.81
CA ILE A 35 -2.93 -4.59 -4.69
C ILE A 35 -4.33 -4.87 -5.27
N HIS A 36 -4.78 -6.12 -5.12
CA HIS A 36 -6.04 -6.59 -5.72
C HIS A 36 -7.00 -7.24 -4.70
N ASP A 37 -6.65 -7.21 -3.42
CA ASP A 37 -7.43 -7.77 -2.33
C ASP A 37 -7.29 -6.93 -1.04
N ILE A 38 -8.11 -7.24 -0.03
CA ILE A 38 -8.15 -6.55 1.26
C ILE A 38 -8.00 -7.58 2.40
N PRO A 39 -6.79 -8.11 2.64
CA PRO A 39 -6.51 -9.04 3.73
C PRO A 39 -6.41 -8.34 5.09
N THR A 40 -6.45 -9.13 6.16
CA THR A 40 -6.04 -8.67 7.50
C THR A 40 -4.54 -8.38 7.55
N CYS A 41 -4.10 -7.54 8.49
CA CYS A 41 -2.67 -7.26 8.68
C CYS A 41 -1.84 -8.53 8.91
N ALA A 42 -2.40 -9.52 9.63
CA ALA A 42 -1.73 -10.80 9.89
C ALA A 42 -1.50 -11.58 8.60
N GLU A 43 -2.52 -11.68 7.73
CA GLU A 43 -2.42 -12.35 6.44
C GLU A 43 -1.42 -11.66 5.51
N VAL A 44 -1.38 -10.33 5.47
CA VAL A 44 -0.39 -9.58 4.67
C VAL A 44 1.02 -10.01 5.04
N VAL A 45 1.35 -9.96 6.34
CA VAL A 45 2.68 -10.30 6.84
C VAL A 45 3.01 -11.76 6.55
N GLN A 46 2.08 -12.69 6.82
CA GLN A 46 2.28 -14.11 6.56
C GLN A 46 2.55 -14.40 5.08
N ARG A 47 1.78 -13.78 4.17
CA ARG A 47 1.94 -13.97 2.72
C ARG A 47 3.28 -13.44 2.24
N ILE A 48 3.71 -12.25 2.69
CA ILE A 48 5.01 -11.66 2.32
C ILE A 48 6.15 -12.59 2.75
N MET A 49 6.13 -13.08 4.00
CA MET A 49 7.18 -13.97 4.51
C MET A 49 7.23 -15.28 3.73
N ALA A 50 6.08 -15.92 3.48
CA ALA A 50 6.02 -17.16 2.70
C ALA A 50 6.51 -16.97 1.25
N GLN A 51 6.15 -15.87 0.60
CA GLN A 51 6.63 -15.53 -0.75
C GLN A 51 8.14 -15.31 -0.77
N ALA A 52 8.68 -14.56 0.19
CA ALA A 52 10.12 -14.31 0.30
C ALA A 52 10.91 -15.62 0.47
N GLU A 53 10.46 -16.51 1.35
CA GLU A 53 11.07 -17.84 1.51
C GLU A 53 11.01 -18.67 0.23
N GLY A 54 9.87 -18.61 -0.50
CA GLY A 54 9.71 -19.27 -1.78
C GLY A 54 10.72 -18.77 -2.82
N VAL A 55 10.93 -17.45 -2.91
CA VAL A 55 11.91 -16.84 -3.81
C VAL A 55 13.34 -17.27 -3.45
N LEU A 56 13.69 -17.27 -2.17
CA LEU A 56 15.02 -17.71 -1.71
C LEU A 56 15.30 -19.18 -2.07
N LYS A 57 14.33 -20.07 -1.81
CA LYS A 57 14.44 -21.49 -2.16
C LYS A 57 14.57 -21.70 -3.67
N ALA A 58 13.76 -21.00 -4.46
CA ALA A 58 13.81 -21.07 -5.92
C ALA A 58 15.14 -20.52 -6.47
N GLY A 59 15.70 -19.48 -5.87
CA GLY A 59 17.01 -18.94 -6.23
C GLY A 59 18.15 -19.91 -5.95
N ALA A 60 18.17 -20.50 -4.75
CA ALA A 60 19.17 -21.50 -4.37
C ALA A 60 19.15 -22.72 -5.30
N ALA A 61 17.95 -23.20 -5.67
CA ALA A 61 17.79 -24.34 -6.58
C ALA A 61 18.31 -24.09 -8.01
N ARG A 62 18.49 -22.82 -8.44
CA ARG A 62 19.05 -22.49 -9.76
C ARG A 62 20.58 -22.41 -9.76
N LEU A 63 21.21 -22.39 -8.58
CA LEU A 63 22.66 -22.24 -8.41
C LEU A 63 23.38 -23.57 -8.19
N GLY A 64 22.66 -24.65 -7.90
CA GLY A 64 23.18 -26.02 -7.80
C GLY A 64 22.85 -26.82 -9.05
#